data_AF-A0A9X0BXL1-F1
#
_entry.id   AF-A0A9X0BXL1-F1
#
_cell.length_a   1.000
_cell.length_b   1.000
_cell.length_c   1.000
_cell.angle_alpha   90.00
_cell.angle_beta   90.00
_cell.angle_gamma   90.00
#
_symmetry.space_group_name_H-M   'P 1'
#
loop_
_entity.id
_entity.type
_entity.pdbx_description
1 polymer ?
#
loop_
_entity_poly.entity_id
_entity_poly.type
_entity_poly.pdbx_seq_one_letter_code
_entity_poly.pdbx_strand_id
1 'polypeptide(L)'
;MNTSIQDSYNLAWKLGGVIKKHLNPNILTTYATERGAVAKQLLQADRTTLELFSAKFGQETPSLLQRADDLRVFLGGRAIRYADPLLTSSSAQGFGCFRPGECLPELAITNHATGRSVHLHNVMKSSGAWHMVVFAGEASSVAQMGRVHALAKQLEGLRDATFGVLETLLVHCAKWESVELTEFPTLFQPCDPVTGRDYTRIFIDERSYPGVRHRMDDFAA
;
A
#
# COMPACT_ATOMS: atom_id res chain seq x y z
N MET A 1 -15.99 -6.51 -15.91
CA MET A 1 -15.71 -5.06 -15.91
C MET A 1 -14.66 -4.66 -14.86
N ASN A 2 -14.79 -5.06 -13.60
CA ASN A 2 -13.80 -4.70 -12.56
C ASN A 2 -12.39 -5.22 -12.87
N THR A 3 -12.25 -6.46 -13.33
CA THR A 3 -10.95 -7.06 -13.67
C THR A 3 -10.24 -6.33 -14.80
N SER A 4 -10.95 -5.94 -15.85
CA SER A 4 -10.36 -5.24 -17.01
C SER A 4 -9.86 -3.84 -16.67
N ILE A 5 -10.54 -3.14 -15.75
CA ILE A 5 -10.06 -1.84 -15.23
C ILE A 5 -8.76 -2.06 -14.44
N GLN A 6 -8.70 -3.11 -13.61
CA GLN A 6 -7.51 -3.45 -12.83
C GLN A 6 -6.33 -3.90 -13.72
N ASP A 7 -6.58 -4.60 -14.83
CA ASP A 7 -5.56 -4.94 -15.83
C ASP A 7 -4.95 -3.67 -16.42
N SER A 8 -5.81 -2.73 -16.80
CA SER A 8 -5.40 -1.43 -17.36
C SER A 8 -4.63 -0.61 -16.33
N TYR A 9 -5.09 -0.58 -15.08
CA TYR A 9 -4.41 0.10 -13.97
C TYR A 9 -3.02 -0.48 -13.72
N ASN A 10 -2.88 -1.82 -13.70
CA ASN A 10 -1.59 -2.49 -13.53
C ASN A 10 -0.60 -2.18 -14.66
N LEU A 11 -1.08 -2.14 -15.91
CA LEU A 11 -0.22 -1.93 -17.07
C LEU A 11 0.14 -0.45 -17.29
N ALA A 12 -0.77 0.48 -16.99
CA ALA A 12 -0.63 1.89 -17.33
C ALA A 12 0.61 2.54 -16.70
N TRP A 13 0.86 2.33 -15.40
CA TRP A 13 2.03 2.92 -14.74
C TRP A 13 3.35 2.30 -15.22
N LYS A 14 3.35 1.00 -15.54
CA LYS A 14 4.53 0.30 -16.09
C LYS A 14 4.90 0.86 -17.46
N LEU A 15 3.93 0.97 -18.36
CA LEU A 15 4.13 1.59 -19.68
C LEU A 15 4.58 3.04 -19.56
N GLY A 16 3.90 3.83 -18.72
CA GLY A 16 4.25 5.23 -18.49
C GLY A 16 5.68 5.40 -17.98
N GLY A 17 6.12 4.55 -17.04
CA GLY A 17 7.49 4.56 -16.51
C GLY A 17 8.54 4.14 -17.55
N VAL A 18 8.25 3.14 -18.39
CA VAL A 18 9.16 2.71 -19.47
C VAL A 18 9.28 3.78 -20.56
N ILE A 19 8.16 4.36 -21.00
CA ILE A 19 8.15 5.42 -22.03
C ILE A 19 8.94 6.65 -21.55
N LYS A 20 8.77 7.02 -20.28
CA LYS A 20 9.54 8.12 -19.64
C LYS A 20 10.99 7.74 -19.32
N LYS A 21 11.43 6.51 -19.63
CA LYS A 21 12.77 5.97 -19.32
C LYS A 21 13.11 5.96 -17.82
N HIS A 22 12.10 5.96 -16.95
CA HIS A 22 12.27 5.84 -15.51
C HIS A 22 12.38 4.38 -15.05
N LEU A 23 11.86 3.44 -15.85
CA LEU A 23 11.83 2.02 -15.52
C LEU A 23 12.47 1.19 -16.63
N ASN A 24 13.13 0.09 -16.25
CA ASN A 24 13.66 -0.89 -17.19
C ASN A 24 12.50 -1.60 -17.93
N PRO A 25 12.53 -1.71 -19.27
CA PRO A 25 11.50 -2.40 -20.05
C PRO A 25 11.14 -3.81 -19.59
N ASN A 26 12.07 -4.52 -18.93
CA ASN A 26 11.82 -5.84 -18.35
C ASN A 26 10.65 -5.85 -17.35
N ILE A 27 10.31 -4.70 -16.74
CA ILE A 27 9.13 -4.59 -15.86
C ILE A 27 7.82 -4.95 -16.56
N LEU A 28 7.73 -4.80 -17.88
CA LEU A 28 6.50 -5.13 -18.64
C LEU A 28 6.21 -6.62 -18.63
N THR A 29 7.23 -7.47 -18.46
CA THR A 29 7.04 -8.93 -18.35
C THR A 29 6.20 -9.30 -17.12
N THR A 30 6.27 -8.49 -16.06
CA THR A 30 5.50 -8.70 -14.82
C THR A 30 4.00 -8.59 -15.01
N TYR A 31 3.53 -7.89 -16.06
CA TYR A 31 2.09 -7.82 -16.34
C TYR A 31 1.50 -9.22 -16.60
N ALA A 32 2.21 -10.05 -17.38
CA ALA A 32 1.74 -11.37 -17.72
C ALA A 32 1.76 -12.32 -16.51
N THR A 33 2.81 -12.26 -15.68
CA THR A 33 2.94 -13.10 -14.47
C THR A 33 1.92 -12.70 -13.40
N GLU A 34 1.68 -11.40 -13.21
CA GLU A 34 0.71 -10.88 -12.25
C GLU A 34 -0.73 -11.07 -12.71
N ARG A 35 -1.09 -10.56 -13.89
CA ARG A 35 -2.48 -10.52 -14.36
C ARG A 35 -2.93 -11.81 -15.04
N GLY A 36 -2.00 -12.60 -15.59
CA GLY A 36 -2.30 -13.93 -16.10
C GLY A 36 -2.78 -14.89 -15.01
N ALA A 37 -2.21 -14.80 -13.80
CA ALA A 37 -2.68 -15.58 -12.65
C ALA A 37 -4.10 -15.17 -12.23
N VAL A 38 -4.39 -13.87 -12.21
CA VAL A 38 -5.73 -13.33 -11.89
C VAL A 38 -6.76 -13.74 -12.94
N ALA A 39 -6.40 -13.75 -14.22
CA ALA A 39 -7.28 -14.22 -15.29
C ALA A 39 -7.68 -15.69 -15.12
N LYS A 40 -6.74 -16.55 -14.69
CA LYS A 40 -7.04 -17.96 -14.36
C LYS A 40 -8.00 -18.08 -13.17
N GLN A 41 -7.80 -17.27 -12.13
CA GLN A 41 -8.73 -17.22 -10.99
C GLN A 41 -10.13 -16.76 -11.42
N LEU A 42 -10.22 -15.77 -12.31
CA LEU A 42 -11.49 -15.30 -12.87
C LEU A 42 -12.22 -16.42 -13.63
N LEU A 43 -11.52 -17.17 -14.48
CA LEU A 43 -12.12 -18.31 -15.20
C LEU A 43 -12.63 -19.39 -14.23
N GLN A 44 -11.91 -19.64 -13.14
CA GLN A 44 -12.34 -20.59 -12.12
C GLN A 44 -13.55 -20.08 -11.32
N ALA A 45 -13.59 -18.78 -11.05
CA ALA A 45 -14.72 -18.10 -10.44
C ALA A 45 -15.97 -18.20 -11.33
N ASP A 46 -15.84 -17.96 -12.62
CA ASP A 46 -16.94 -18.07 -13.59
C ASP A 46 -17.49 -19.50 -13.67
N ARG A 47 -16.61 -20.51 -13.72
CA ARG A 47 -17.00 -21.93 -13.68
C ARG A 47 -17.77 -22.27 -12.41
N THR A 48 -17.26 -21.85 -11.26
CA THR A 48 -17.90 -22.08 -9.96
C THR A 48 -19.27 -21.41 -9.91
N THR A 49 -19.40 -20.20 -10.45
CA THR A 49 -20.67 -19.48 -10.54
C THR A 49 -21.70 -20.24 -11.37
N LEU A 50 -21.31 -20.76 -12.54
CA LEU A 50 -22.20 -21.55 -13.39
C LEU A 50 -22.65 -22.86 -12.73
N GLU A 51 -21.75 -23.54 -12.02
CA GLU A 51 -22.06 -24.75 -11.26
C GLU A 51 -23.05 -24.46 -10.14
N LEU A 52 -22.87 -23.36 -9.39
CA LEU A 52 -23.80 -22.91 -8.36
C LEU A 52 -25.18 -22.61 -8.93
N PHE A 53 -25.26 -21.92 -10.07
CA PHE A 53 -26.54 -21.64 -10.74
C PHE A 53 -27.25 -22.91 -11.24
N SER A 54 -26.49 -23.94 -11.58
CA SER A 54 -27.02 -25.22 -12.09
C SER A 54 -27.39 -26.18 -10.96
N ALA A 55 -26.82 -26.00 -9.76
CA ALA A 55 -27.09 -26.84 -8.61
C ALA A 55 -28.53 -26.63 -8.10
N LYS A 56 -29.17 -27.72 -7.68
CA LYS A 56 -30.45 -27.63 -6.98
C LYS A 56 -30.19 -27.11 -5.57
N PHE A 57 -31.00 -26.14 -5.16
CA PHE A 57 -30.92 -25.55 -3.83
C PHE A 57 -30.96 -26.63 -2.74
N GLY A 58 -29.97 -26.63 -1.86
CA GLY A 58 -29.83 -27.61 -0.76
C GLY A 58 -29.20 -28.95 -1.16
N GLN A 59 -28.74 -29.09 -2.40
CA GLN A 59 -28.01 -30.26 -2.90
C GLN A 59 -26.59 -29.91 -3.38
N GLU A 60 -26.05 -28.77 -2.96
CA GLU A 60 -24.69 -28.36 -3.26
C GLU A 60 -23.68 -29.29 -2.58
N THR A 61 -22.64 -29.71 -3.30
CA THR A 61 -21.58 -30.51 -2.72
C THR A 61 -20.72 -29.67 -1.77
N PRO A 62 -20.12 -30.25 -0.71
CA PRO A 62 -19.22 -29.51 0.18
C PRO A 62 -18.05 -28.83 -0.56
N SER A 63 -17.55 -29.45 -1.64
CA SER A 63 -16.49 -28.87 -2.49
C SER A 63 -16.95 -27.64 -3.27
N LEU A 64 -18.22 -27.60 -3.70
CA LEU A 64 -18.80 -26.45 -4.37
C LEU A 64 -19.00 -25.29 -3.39
N LEU A 65 -19.42 -25.58 -2.16
CA LEU A 65 -19.55 -24.58 -1.09
C LEU A 65 -18.20 -23.95 -0.73
N GLN A 66 -17.13 -24.75 -0.62
CA GLN A 66 -15.78 -24.22 -0.39
C GLN A 66 -15.34 -23.28 -1.52
N ARG A 67 -15.54 -23.67 -2.78
CA ARG A 67 -15.25 -22.82 -3.94
C ARG A 67 -16.13 -21.57 -3.99
N ALA A 68 -17.35 -21.64 -3.47
CA ALA A 68 -18.23 -20.49 -3.35
C ALA A 68 -17.70 -19.46 -2.33
N ASP A 69 -17.06 -19.92 -1.25
CA ASP A 69 -16.38 -19.04 -0.30
C ASP A 69 -15.14 -18.39 -0.92
N ASP A 70 -14.32 -19.15 -1.66
CA ASP A 70 -13.20 -18.59 -2.42
C ASP A 70 -13.66 -17.55 -3.45
N LEU A 71 -14.79 -17.82 -4.13
CA LEU A 71 -15.43 -16.90 -5.07
C LEU A 71 -15.85 -15.60 -4.35
N ARG A 72 -16.47 -15.67 -3.17
CA ARG A 72 -16.86 -14.47 -2.40
C ARG A 72 -15.65 -13.60 -2.08
N VAL A 73 -14.55 -14.22 -1.66
CA VAL A 73 -13.29 -13.52 -1.35
C VAL A 73 -12.70 -12.87 -2.61
N PHE A 74 -12.71 -13.58 -3.74
CA PHE A 74 -12.25 -13.05 -5.03
C PHE A 74 -13.10 -11.89 -5.54
N LEU A 75 -14.43 -12.00 -5.48
CA LEU A 75 -15.37 -10.94 -5.89
C LEU A 75 -15.25 -9.68 -5.03
N GLY A 76 -14.78 -9.82 -3.78
CA GLY A 76 -14.42 -8.70 -2.91
C GLY A 76 -13.26 -7.84 -3.43
N GLY A 77 -12.55 -8.27 -4.48
CA GLY A 77 -11.59 -7.44 -5.22
C GLY A 77 -10.28 -7.10 -4.50
N ARG A 78 -10.11 -7.56 -3.25
CA ARG A 78 -8.93 -7.29 -2.41
C ARG A 78 -8.06 -8.52 -2.14
N ALA A 79 -8.48 -9.69 -2.63
CA ALA A 79 -7.81 -10.96 -2.36
C ALA A 79 -6.63 -11.27 -3.29
N ILE A 80 -6.34 -10.38 -4.24
CA ILE A 80 -5.24 -10.58 -5.18
C ILE A 80 -3.91 -10.38 -4.44
N ARG A 81 -3.07 -11.41 -4.50
CA ARG A 81 -1.69 -11.37 -4.03
C ARG A 81 -0.75 -11.69 -5.18
N TYR A 82 0.04 -10.71 -5.58
CA TYR A 82 1.11 -10.90 -6.55
C TYR A 82 2.31 -11.59 -5.90
N ALA A 83 3.08 -12.30 -6.72
CA ALA A 83 4.27 -13.03 -6.28
C ALA A 83 5.42 -12.89 -7.29
N ASP A 84 5.35 -11.91 -8.20
CA ASP A 84 6.41 -11.67 -9.16
C ASP A 84 7.67 -11.18 -8.43
N PRO A 85 8.82 -11.87 -8.58
CA PRO A 85 10.02 -11.59 -7.79
C PRO A 85 10.67 -10.25 -8.12
N LEU A 86 10.34 -9.61 -9.25
CA LEU A 86 10.90 -8.31 -9.62
C LEU A 86 10.31 -7.18 -8.77
N LEU A 87 9.02 -7.27 -8.43
CA LEU A 87 8.28 -6.21 -7.74
C LEU A 87 7.84 -6.60 -6.32
N THR A 88 7.78 -7.91 -6.04
CA THR A 88 7.32 -8.44 -4.76
C THR A 88 8.47 -9.12 -4.04
N SER A 89 8.75 -8.67 -2.82
CA SER A 89 9.71 -9.33 -1.94
C SER A 89 9.30 -10.77 -1.65
N SER A 90 10.28 -11.68 -1.63
CA SER A 90 10.10 -13.09 -1.27
C SER A 90 9.83 -13.33 0.21
N SER A 91 9.95 -12.29 1.05
CA SER A 91 9.63 -12.40 2.48
C SER A 91 8.15 -12.74 2.65
N ALA A 92 7.88 -13.99 3.05
CA ALA A 92 6.55 -14.42 3.45
C ALA A 92 6.09 -13.75 4.75
N GLN A 93 7.05 -13.30 5.58
CA GLN A 93 6.78 -12.46 6.75
C GLN A 93 6.35 -11.08 6.26
N GLY A 94 5.05 -10.84 6.34
CA GLY A 94 4.49 -9.50 6.29
C GLY A 94 4.98 -8.66 7.46
N PHE A 95 4.77 -7.36 7.36
CA PHE A 95 5.02 -6.41 8.45
C PHE A 95 3.67 -6.03 9.03
N GLY A 96 3.34 -6.50 10.24
CA GLY A 96 2.02 -6.39 10.86
C GLY A 96 0.88 -6.77 9.91
N CYS A 97 0.01 -5.81 9.57
CA CYS A 97 -1.11 -6.01 8.63
C CYS A 97 -0.74 -5.93 7.13
N PHE A 98 0.52 -5.60 6.79
CA PHE A 98 0.98 -5.48 5.42
C PHE A 98 1.57 -6.79 4.91
N ARG A 99 1.08 -7.26 3.77
CA ARG A 99 1.57 -8.46 3.11
C ARG A 99 2.12 -8.11 1.74
N PRO A 100 3.37 -8.47 1.41
CA PRO A 100 3.93 -8.23 0.09
C PRO A 100 3.04 -8.85 -1.01
N GLY A 101 2.78 -8.05 -2.05
CA GLY A 101 1.98 -8.43 -3.21
C GLY A 101 0.47 -8.22 -3.05
N GLU A 102 -0.03 -7.93 -1.85
CA GLU A 102 -1.45 -7.61 -1.63
C GLU A 102 -1.73 -6.10 -1.82
N CYS A 103 -2.99 -5.76 -2.06
CA CYS A 103 -3.43 -4.37 -2.06
C CYS A 103 -3.27 -3.77 -0.65
N LEU A 104 -2.84 -2.51 -0.56
CA LEU A 104 -2.66 -1.83 0.72
C LEU A 104 -3.94 -1.93 1.58
N PRO A 105 -3.84 -2.41 2.83
CA PRO A 105 -4.97 -2.46 3.74
C PRO A 105 -5.51 -1.05 4.01
N GLU A 106 -6.80 -0.98 4.35
CA GLU A 106 -7.39 0.26 4.81
C GLU A 106 -6.79 0.65 6.15
N LEU A 107 -6.19 1.84 6.19
CA LEU A 107 -5.55 2.43 7.36
C LEU A 107 -6.03 3.87 7.47
N ALA A 108 -6.69 4.20 8.58
CA ALA A 108 -7.03 5.57 8.94
C ALA A 108 -5.84 6.21 9.65
N ILE A 109 -5.50 7.43 9.23
CA ILE A 109 -4.37 8.21 9.75
C ILE A 109 -4.81 9.67 9.87
N THR A 110 -4.29 10.38 10.86
CA THR A 110 -4.60 11.80 11.08
C THR A 110 -3.46 12.65 10.57
N ASN A 111 -3.71 13.61 9.68
CA ASN A 111 -2.67 14.53 9.22
C ASN A 111 -2.20 15.40 10.40
N HIS A 112 -0.89 15.41 10.68
CA HIS A 112 -0.34 16.08 11.86
C HIS A 112 -0.60 17.59 11.84
N ALA A 113 -0.44 18.24 10.69
CA ALA A 113 -0.58 19.70 10.60
C ALA A 113 -2.03 20.20 10.69
N THR A 114 -2.98 19.43 10.16
CA THR A 114 -4.38 19.86 10.03
C THR A 114 -5.32 19.18 11.03
N GLY A 115 -4.88 18.11 11.71
CA GLY A 115 -5.74 17.27 12.55
C GLY A 115 -6.81 16.49 11.76
N ARG A 116 -6.77 16.49 10.42
CA ARG A 116 -7.79 15.84 9.60
C ARG A 116 -7.51 14.34 9.50
N SER A 117 -8.48 13.53 9.92
CA SER A 117 -8.47 12.09 9.69
C SER A 117 -8.76 11.77 8.21
N VAL A 118 -7.90 10.93 7.62
CA VAL A 118 -7.98 10.47 6.23
C VAL A 118 -7.58 9.00 6.16
N HIS A 119 -7.96 8.32 5.08
CA HIS A 119 -7.41 6.99 4.81
C HIS A 119 -6.13 7.09 3.99
N LEU A 120 -5.14 6.25 4.28
CA LEU A 120 -3.83 6.25 3.60
C LEU A 120 -3.95 6.12 2.07
N HIS A 121 -4.93 5.35 1.58
CA HIS A 121 -5.19 5.21 0.14
C HIS A 121 -5.60 6.52 -0.54
N ASN A 122 -6.22 7.46 0.18
CA ASN A 122 -6.62 8.76 -0.35
C ASN A 122 -5.45 9.75 -0.43
N VAL A 123 -4.41 9.52 0.37
CA VAL A 123 -3.18 10.32 0.35
C VAL A 123 -2.32 9.92 -0.85
N MET A 124 -2.23 8.62 -1.13
CA MET A 124 -1.39 8.09 -2.21
C MET A 124 -2.09 8.18 -3.57
N LYS A 125 -1.91 9.31 -4.25
CA LYS A 125 -2.52 9.56 -5.56
C LYS A 125 -1.89 8.67 -6.64
N SER A 126 -2.71 8.20 -7.57
CA SER A 126 -2.28 7.41 -8.73
C SER A 126 -1.59 8.27 -9.81
N SER A 127 -0.48 8.94 -9.46
CA SER A 127 0.33 9.77 -10.36
C SER A 127 1.35 8.98 -11.19
N GLY A 128 1.51 7.69 -10.89
CA GLY A 128 2.61 6.85 -11.38
C GLY A 128 3.89 6.98 -10.54
N ALA A 129 3.86 7.80 -9.48
CA ALA A 129 4.93 7.84 -8.48
C ALA A 129 4.89 6.63 -7.55
N TRP A 130 6.08 6.17 -7.15
CA TRP A 130 6.22 5.19 -6.09
C TRP A 130 6.04 5.88 -4.74
N HIS A 131 5.44 5.18 -3.78
CA HIS A 131 5.25 5.71 -2.43
C HIS A 131 6.06 4.89 -1.43
N MET A 132 6.84 5.59 -0.60
CA MET A 132 7.53 5.00 0.55
C MET A 132 6.88 5.54 1.83
N VAL A 133 6.24 4.64 2.57
CA VAL A 133 5.62 4.96 3.87
C VAL A 133 6.56 4.55 4.99
N VAL A 134 6.98 5.52 5.80
CA VAL A 134 7.88 5.32 6.94
C VAL A 134 7.06 5.32 8.22
N PHE A 135 6.94 4.15 8.85
CA PHE A 135 6.35 4.00 10.17
C PHE A 135 7.38 4.34 11.24
N ALA A 136 7.36 5.59 11.71
CA ALA A 136 8.35 6.18 12.59
C ALA A 136 8.15 5.82 14.08
N GLY A 137 7.08 5.11 14.45
CA GLY A 137 6.83 4.68 15.84
C GLY A 137 6.73 5.86 16.82
N GLU A 138 7.28 5.69 18.02
CA GLU A 138 7.24 6.70 19.10
C GLU A 138 8.24 7.84 18.83
N ALA A 139 7.82 8.81 18.02
CA ALA A 139 8.64 9.94 17.59
C ALA A 139 9.00 10.92 18.73
N SER A 140 8.33 10.87 19.89
CA SER A 140 8.71 11.71 21.04
C SER A 140 10.03 11.29 21.68
N SER A 141 10.52 10.09 21.38
CA SER A 141 11.81 9.61 21.85
C SER A 141 12.96 10.17 21.01
N VAL A 142 13.91 10.86 21.65
CA VAL A 142 15.11 11.41 21.01
C VAL A 142 15.89 10.34 20.23
N ALA A 143 16.00 9.13 20.80
CA ALA A 143 16.65 8.02 20.12
C ALA A 143 15.91 7.61 18.85
N GLN A 144 14.57 7.58 18.89
CA GLN A 144 13.74 7.23 17.74
C GLN A 144 13.81 8.30 16.65
N MET A 145 13.69 9.57 17.01
CA MET A 145 13.82 10.68 16.08
C MET A 145 15.22 10.69 15.41
N GLY A 146 16.27 10.36 16.18
CA GLY A 146 17.61 10.15 15.64
C GLY A 146 17.68 9.07 14.56
N ARG A 147 16.94 7.94 14.72
CA ARG A 147 16.82 6.91 13.67
C ARG A 147 16.10 7.43 12.43
N VAL A 148 15.02 8.20 12.61
CA VAL A 148 14.25 8.81 11.51
C VAL A 148 15.13 9.78 10.71
N HIS A 149 15.93 10.60 11.38
CA HIS A 149 16.91 11.48 10.74
C HIS A 149 18.00 10.72 9.99
N ALA A 150 18.55 9.66 10.58
CA ALA A 150 19.55 8.83 9.92
C ALA A 150 19.01 8.18 8.64
N LEU A 151 17.78 7.66 8.69
CA LEU A 151 17.08 7.12 7.52
C LEU A 151 16.85 8.19 6.46
N ALA A 152 16.34 9.37 6.84
CA ALA A 152 16.07 10.45 5.91
C ALA A 152 17.34 10.89 5.16
N LYS A 153 18.47 11.01 5.87
CA LYS A 153 19.77 11.32 5.26
C LYS A 153 20.22 10.26 4.25
N GLN A 154 19.98 8.98 4.53
CA GLN A 154 20.29 7.91 3.58
C GLN A 154 19.39 7.97 2.34
N LEU A 155 18.11 8.25 2.52
CA LEU A 155 17.13 8.35 1.42
C LEU A 155 17.36 9.58 0.55
N GLU A 156 17.78 10.70 1.13
CA GLU A 156 18.14 11.91 0.37
C GLU A 156 19.29 11.62 -0.61
N GLY A 157 20.29 10.83 -0.20
CA GLY A 157 21.38 10.41 -1.08
C GLY A 157 20.97 9.45 -2.20
N LEU A 158 19.81 8.79 -2.06
CA LEU A 158 19.25 7.88 -3.07
C LEU A 158 18.25 8.55 -4.00
N ARG A 159 17.78 9.76 -3.67
CA ARG A 159 16.70 10.45 -4.37
C ARG A 159 17.02 10.70 -5.86
N ASP A 160 18.29 10.96 -6.16
CA ASP A 160 18.77 11.15 -7.54
C ASP A 160 19.02 9.83 -8.30
N ALA A 161 19.08 8.69 -7.57
CA ALA A 161 19.44 7.38 -8.10
C ALA A 161 18.25 6.40 -8.20
N THR A 162 17.10 6.71 -7.60
CA THR A 162 15.96 5.79 -7.51
C THR A 162 14.94 5.90 -8.65
N PHE A 163 14.21 4.79 -8.83
CA PHE A 163 13.16 4.42 -9.80
C PHE A 163 12.08 5.49 -10.14
N GLY A 164 12.46 6.62 -10.73
CA GLY A 164 11.52 7.68 -11.10
C GLY A 164 11.09 8.53 -9.89
N VAL A 165 9.84 9.02 -9.91
CA VAL A 165 9.32 9.89 -8.84
C VAL A 165 8.98 9.06 -7.61
N LEU A 166 9.71 9.25 -6.52
CA LEU A 166 9.45 8.65 -5.21
C LEU A 166 8.85 9.69 -4.26
N GLU A 167 7.65 9.41 -3.76
CA GLU A 167 6.97 10.21 -2.74
C GLU A 167 7.11 9.54 -1.37
N THR A 168 7.58 10.29 -0.39
CA THR A 168 7.80 9.83 0.98
C THR A 168 6.69 10.31 1.90
N LEU A 169 6.12 9.40 2.68
CA LEU A 169 5.12 9.66 3.71
C LEU A 169 5.65 9.15 5.06
N LEU A 170 5.33 9.84 6.15
CA LEU A 170 5.70 9.43 7.50
C LEU A 170 4.46 9.28 8.38
N VAL A 171 4.41 8.18 9.13
CA VAL A 171 3.35 7.89 10.11
C VAL A 171 4.02 7.61 11.46
N HIS A 172 3.67 8.35 12.52
CA HIS A 172 4.15 8.12 13.88
C HIS A 172 3.00 7.90 14.87
N CYS A 173 3.29 7.36 16.06
CA CYS A 173 2.29 7.14 17.12
C CYS A 173 2.47 8.05 18.35
N ALA A 174 3.44 8.97 18.31
CA ALA A 174 3.60 9.99 19.34
C ALA A 174 2.34 10.86 19.49
N LYS A 175 2.08 11.34 20.71
CA LYS A 175 1.00 12.31 20.96
C LYS A 175 1.25 13.57 20.14
N TRP A 176 0.21 14.14 19.56
CA TRP A 176 0.31 15.33 18.71
C TRP A 176 1.08 16.48 19.38
N GLU A 177 0.78 16.79 20.64
CA GLU A 177 1.41 17.87 21.42
C GLU A 177 2.86 17.58 21.84
N SER A 178 3.34 16.34 21.66
CA SER A 178 4.65 15.91 22.15
C SER A 178 5.78 16.01 21.13
N VAL A 179 5.45 16.32 19.87
CA VAL A 179 6.42 16.43 18.78
C VAL A 179 5.99 17.53 17.84
N GLU A 180 6.88 18.47 17.56
CA GLU A 180 6.63 19.52 16.59
C GLU A 180 6.99 19.09 15.17
N LEU A 181 6.25 19.63 14.19
CA LEU A 181 6.50 19.36 12.78
C LEU A 181 7.93 19.71 12.36
N THR A 182 8.52 20.76 12.92
CA THR A 182 9.89 21.19 12.60
C THR A 182 10.97 20.22 13.06
N GLU A 183 10.64 19.28 13.96
CA GLU A 183 11.57 18.26 14.44
C GLU A 183 11.74 17.11 13.43
N PHE A 184 10.84 16.97 12.46
CA PHE A 184 10.96 15.95 11.43
C PHE A 184 11.91 16.39 10.31
N PRO A 185 12.63 15.44 9.67
CA PRO A 185 13.57 15.80 8.61
C PRO A 185 12.85 16.37 7.37
N THR A 186 13.53 17.28 6.68
CA THR A 186 13.01 18.02 5.51
C THR A 186 12.55 17.12 4.37
N LEU A 187 13.04 15.89 4.28
CA LEU A 187 12.55 14.88 3.35
C LEU A 187 11.02 14.68 3.42
N PHE A 188 10.43 14.78 4.63
CA PHE A 188 8.99 14.64 4.83
C PHE A 188 8.24 15.98 4.86
N GLN A 189 8.95 17.09 4.66
CA GLN A 189 8.40 18.44 4.54
C GLN A 189 9.17 19.23 3.48
N PRO A 190 9.12 18.79 2.21
CA PRO A 190 9.81 19.51 1.15
C PRO A 190 9.31 20.95 1.10
N CYS A 191 10.24 21.89 0.95
CA CYS A 191 9.91 23.29 0.78
C CYS A 191 9.93 23.64 -0.70
N ASP A 192 8.82 24.16 -1.18
CA ASP A 192 8.69 24.74 -2.50
C ASP A 192 8.81 26.28 -2.41
N PRO A 193 9.53 26.95 -3.33
CA PRO A 193 9.72 28.40 -3.28
C PRO A 193 8.43 29.22 -3.39
N VAL A 194 7.37 28.66 -4.00
CA VAL A 194 6.12 29.37 -4.29
C VAL A 194 5.05 29.02 -3.26
N THR A 195 4.91 27.73 -2.95
CA THR A 195 3.83 27.20 -2.09
C THR A 195 4.26 27.01 -0.64
N GLY A 196 5.54 27.15 -0.33
CA GLY A 196 6.09 26.99 1.02
C GLY A 196 6.33 25.52 1.38
N ARG A 197 6.27 25.20 2.68
CA ARG A 197 6.47 23.84 3.17
C ARG A 197 5.25 22.96 2.90
N ASP A 198 5.49 21.75 2.42
CA ASP A 198 4.46 20.72 2.27
C ASP A 198 4.16 20.05 3.62
N TYR A 199 2.93 20.26 4.10
CA TYR A 199 2.42 19.71 5.36
C TYR A 199 1.55 18.46 5.18
N THR A 200 1.50 17.90 3.96
CA THR A 200 0.58 16.81 3.61
C THR A 200 1.17 15.41 3.75
N ARG A 201 2.38 15.29 4.31
CA ARG A 201 3.17 14.04 4.31
C ARG A 201 3.43 13.42 5.67
N ILE A 202 3.14 14.13 6.76
CA ILE A 202 3.34 13.63 8.13
C ILE A 202 1.97 13.36 8.76
N PHE A 203 1.82 12.15 9.27
CA PHE A 203 0.58 11.66 9.85
C PHE A 203 0.81 11.01 11.20
N ILE A 204 -0.26 10.97 11.98
CA ILE A 204 -0.35 10.40 13.31
C ILE A 204 -1.28 9.19 13.21
N ASP A 205 -0.81 8.05 13.72
CA ASP A 205 -1.67 6.92 14.08
C ASP A 205 -2.24 7.18 15.48
N GLU A 206 -3.34 7.92 15.51
CA GLU A 206 -3.96 8.41 16.73
C GLU A 206 -4.71 7.28 17.47
N ARG A 207 -4.45 7.09 18.76
CA ARG A 207 -5.07 6.06 19.64
C ARG A 207 -6.57 6.32 19.96
N SER A 208 -7.28 7.08 19.14
CA SER A 208 -8.41 7.89 19.59
C SER A 208 -9.76 7.15 19.71
N TYR A 209 -9.85 5.82 19.57
CA TYR A 209 -11.12 5.09 19.74
C TYR A 209 -11.02 3.83 20.62
N PRO A 210 -11.68 3.80 21.79
CA PRO A 210 -11.80 2.57 22.58
C PRO A 210 -12.65 1.54 21.82
N GLY A 211 -12.04 0.41 21.46
CA GLY A 211 -12.71 -0.72 20.79
C GLY A 211 -12.18 -1.06 19.39
N VAL A 212 -11.28 -0.26 18.82
CA VAL A 212 -10.60 -0.58 17.55
C VAL A 212 -9.21 -1.17 17.87
N ARG A 213 -8.93 -2.40 17.43
CA ARG A 213 -7.60 -3.01 17.53
C ARG A 213 -6.56 -2.08 16.89
N HIS A 214 -5.60 -1.58 17.69
CA HIS A 214 -4.52 -0.72 17.21
C HIS A 214 -3.49 -1.56 16.45
N ARG A 215 -3.20 -1.18 15.21
CA ARG A 215 -2.37 -2.01 14.31
C ARG A 215 -0.88 -1.67 14.40
N MET A 216 -0.51 -0.54 15.01
CA MET A 216 0.90 -0.28 15.30
C MET A 216 1.49 -1.22 16.35
N ASP A 217 0.65 -1.84 17.17
CA ASP A 217 1.03 -2.91 18.11
C ASP A 217 1.43 -4.21 17.36
N ASP A 218 0.97 -4.40 16.11
CA ASP A 218 1.43 -5.49 15.24
C ASP A 218 2.86 -5.24 14.69
N PHE A 219 3.44 -4.06 14.93
CA PHE A 219 4.79 -3.67 14.46
C PHE A 219 5.84 -3.62 15.57
N ALA A 220 5.48 -3.91 16.83
CA ALA A 220 6.36 -3.81 18.00
C ALA A 220 7.10 -5.13 18.36
N ALA A 221 7.34 -6.01 17.39
CA ALA A 221 8.11 -7.25 17.58
C ALA A 221 9.60 -7.05 17.29
#